data_AF-G9YKX4-F1
#
_entry.id   AF-G9YKX4-F1
#
_cell.length_a   1.000
_cell.length_b   1.000
_cell.length_c   1.000
_cell.angle_alpha   90.00
_cell.angle_beta   90.00
_cell.angle_gamma   90.00
#
_symmetry.space_group_name_H-M   'P 1'
#
loop_
_entity.id
_entity.type
_entity.pdbx_description
1 polymer ?
#
loop_
_entity_poly.entity_id
_entity_poly.type
_entity_poly.pdbx_seq_one_letter_code
_entity_poly.pdbx_strand_id
1 'polypeptide(L)'
;MLICSLAFLLRSACFCQKEAPPGTSFFAFTAGQNTTRTIYQSKNEGRPDMETSTSAKHFQFFSHSKCEYFPCHLTDDPENFNCLFCYCPLYALGDKCGGNFSYTAGGLKDCSGCSIPHHRESYGYITGKYDEIKKLVQKTD
;
A
#
# COMPACT_ATOMS: atom_id res chain seq x y z
N MET A 1 -45.96 33.93 28.30
CA MET A 1 -45.92 33.40 26.91
C MET A 1 -44.76 34.04 26.17
N LEU A 2 -44.11 33.26 25.30
CA LEU A 2 -43.11 33.64 24.30
C LEU A 2 -41.78 34.18 24.82
N ILE A 3 -40.75 33.33 24.79
CA ILE A 3 -39.60 33.61 23.91
C ILE A 3 -38.96 32.30 23.46
N CYS A 4 -39.22 31.94 22.21
CA CYS A 4 -38.51 30.96 21.40
C CYS A 4 -38.29 31.68 20.06
N SER A 5 -37.04 31.91 19.65
CA SER A 5 -36.61 31.95 18.23
C SER A 5 -35.16 32.41 18.07
N LEU A 6 -34.35 31.47 17.57
CA LEU A 6 -33.34 31.61 16.53
C LEU A 6 -32.44 32.85 16.51
N ALA A 7 -31.15 32.64 16.78
CA ALA A 7 -30.05 33.37 16.15
C ALA A 7 -29.06 32.36 15.55
N PHE A 8 -29.36 31.93 14.33
CA PHE A 8 -28.39 31.47 13.34
C PHE A 8 -27.63 32.72 12.82
N LEU A 9 -26.43 32.54 12.24
CA LEU A 9 -25.55 33.56 11.60
C LEU A 9 -24.46 34.09 12.55
N LEU A 10 -23.15 34.11 12.27
CA LEU A 10 -22.33 33.83 11.09
C LEU A 10 -20.95 33.38 11.61
N ARG A 11 -20.40 32.31 11.04
CA ARG A 11 -19.04 31.84 11.33
C ARG A 11 -18.07 32.60 10.42
N SER A 12 -17.16 33.33 11.05
CA SER A 12 -16.16 34.18 10.42
C SER A 12 -15.33 33.43 9.36
N ALA A 13 -15.42 33.89 8.11
CA ALA A 13 -14.49 33.53 7.06
C ALA A 13 -13.18 34.31 7.28
N CYS A 14 -12.08 33.58 7.39
CA CYS A 14 -10.74 34.13 7.41
C CYS A 14 -10.40 34.64 6.00
N PHE A 15 -10.41 35.96 5.83
CA PHE A 15 -10.11 36.65 4.58
C PHE A 15 -8.60 36.91 4.52
N CYS A 16 -7.86 36.04 3.84
CA CYS A 16 -6.44 36.28 3.53
C CYS A 16 -6.36 36.95 2.16
N GLN A 17 -6.19 38.27 2.14
CA GLN A 17 -5.88 39.02 0.93
C GLN A 17 -4.49 38.62 0.42
N LYS A 18 -4.44 38.04 -0.77
CA LYS A 18 -3.23 38.02 -1.60
C LYS A 18 -3.61 38.63 -2.94
N GLU A 19 -3.15 39.86 -3.15
CA GLU A 19 -3.18 40.57 -4.43
C GLU A 19 -2.53 39.68 -5.51
N ALA A 20 -3.25 39.41 -6.60
CA ALA A 20 -2.75 38.65 -7.74
C ALA A 20 -1.96 39.58 -8.68
N PRO A 21 -0.81 39.16 -9.24
CA PRO A 21 -0.07 39.98 -10.19
C PRO A 21 -0.82 40.10 -11.53
N PRO A 22 -0.75 41.25 -12.22
CA PRO A 22 -1.46 41.47 -13.47
C PRO A 22 -0.84 40.63 -14.60
N GLY A 23 -1.66 39.79 -15.24
CA GLY A 23 -1.25 39.04 -16.44
C GLY A 23 -1.86 37.65 -16.62
N THR A 24 -2.68 37.16 -15.69
CA THR A 24 -3.32 35.84 -15.84
C THR A 24 -4.74 35.98 -16.35
N SER A 25 -4.96 35.47 -17.57
CA SER A 25 -6.27 35.26 -18.16
C SER A 25 -7.13 34.42 -17.20
N PHE A 26 -8.28 34.97 -16.82
CA PHE A 26 -9.32 34.31 -16.03
C PHE A 26 -9.84 33.08 -16.81
N PHE A 27 -9.37 31.89 -16.46
CA PHE A 27 -10.13 30.67 -16.72
C PHE A 27 -10.98 30.37 -15.50
N ALA A 28 -12.30 30.46 -15.70
CA ALA A 28 -13.30 30.11 -14.70
C ALA A 28 -13.13 28.64 -14.29
N PHE A 29 -12.77 28.43 -13.03
CA PHE A 29 -12.64 27.10 -12.45
C PHE A 29 -14.05 26.60 -12.10
N THR A 30 -14.66 25.79 -12.96
CA THR A 30 -15.86 25.05 -12.60
C THR A 30 -15.47 23.93 -11.63
N ALA A 31 -16.25 23.79 -10.56
CA ALA A 31 -16.10 22.72 -9.60
C ALA A 31 -16.23 21.36 -10.29
N GLY A 32 -15.19 20.52 -10.20
CA GLY A 32 -15.32 19.13 -10.62
C GLY A 32 -14.01 18.43 -10.94
N GLN A 33 -13.75 17.38 -10.16
CA GLN A 33 -12.90 16.22 -10.46
C GLN A 33 -11.45 16.24 -9.94
N ASN A 34 -11.25 15.28 -9.03
CA ASN A 34 -10.08 14.90 -8.28
C ASN A 34 -8.90 14.54 -9.20
N THR A 35 -7.99 15.50 -9.41
CA THR A 35 -6.81 15.39 -10.27
C THR A 35 -5.87 14.24 -9.92
N THR A 36 -5.97 13.71 -8.69
CA THR A 36 -5.19 12.55 -8.24
C THR A 36 -5.63 11.25 -8.89
N ARG A 37 -6.90 11.12 -9.32
CA ARG A 37 -7.44 9.88 -9.90
C ARG A 37 -7.03 9.67 -11.35
N THR A 38 -6.90 10.76 -12.11
CA THR A 38 -6.54 10.74 -13.54
C THR A 38 -5.08 10.36 -13.78
N ILE A 39 -4.16 10.69 -12.87
CA ILE A 39 -2.73 10.33 -13.00
C ILE A 39 -2.49 8.83 -12.77
N TYR A 40 -3.32 8.18 -11.93
CA TYR A 40 -3.22 6.75 -11.67
C TYR A 40 -3.84 5.91 -12.81
N GLN A 41 -4.94 6.37 -13.40
CA GLN A 41 -5.59 5.67 -14.51
C GLN A 41 -4.74 5.74 -15.78
N SER A 42 -4.15 6.89 -16.11
CA SER A 42 -3.33 7.06 -17.31
C SER A 42 -2.01 6.28 -17.30
N LYS A 43 -1.52 5.86 -16.12
CA LYS A 43 -0.32 5.01 -15.98
C LYS A 43 -0.61 3.51 -16.02
N ASN A 44 -1.89 3.12 -15.95
CA ASN A 44 -2.31 1.71 -15.91
C ASN A 44 -3.04 1.26 -17.19
N GLU A 45 -3.44 2.19 -18.04
CA GLU A 45 -3.94 1.91 -19.39
C GLU A 45 -2.76 1.54 -20.29
N GLY A 46 -2.53 0.24 -20.44
CA GLY A 46 -1.42 -0.30 -21.24
C GLY A 46 -0.39 -1.10 -20.45
N ARG A 47 -0.70 -1.59 -19.22
CA ARG A 47 0.14 -2.62 -18.60
C ARG A 47 -0.02 -3.91 -19.40
N PRO A 48 0.99 -4.36 -20.18
CA PRO A 48 0.87 -5.59 -20.93
C PRO A 48 0.60 -6.72 -19.94
N ASP A 49 -0.50 -7.39 -20.16
CA ASP A 49 -0.81 -8.68 -19.60
C ASP A 49 0.41 -9.58 -19.72
N MET A 50 0.71 -10.17 -18.57
CA MET A 50 1.79 -11.10 -18.26
C MET A 50 2.13 -12.05 -19.41
N GLU A 51 2.97 -11.58 -20.34
CA GLU A 51 3.54 -12.44 -21.37
C GLU A 51 4.78 -13.14 -20.81
N THR A 52 4.71 -14.46 -20.90
CA THR A 52 5.67 -15.48 -20.44
C THR A 52 6.97 -15.36 -21.22
N SER A 53 7.84 -14.42 -20.84
CA SER A 53 9.24 -14.44 -21.23
C SER A 53 10.09 -14.80 -20.02
N THR A 54 10.87 -15.87 -20.18
CA THR A 54 11.88 -16.37 -19.24
C THR A 54 13.06 -15.40 -19.15
N SER A 55 12.78 -14.15 -18.77
CA SER A 55 13.78 -13.17 -18.32
C SER A 55 13.49 -12.86 -16.87
N ALA A 56 14.50 -13.00 -16.01
CA ALA A 56 14.35 -12.73 -14.59
C ALA A 56 13.95 -11.26 -14.39
N LYS A 57 12.68 -10.99 -14.12
CA LYS A 57 12.20 -9.63 -13.95
C LYS A 57 12.77 -9.07 -12.65
N HIS A 58 13.62 -8.04 -12.75
CA HIS A 58 14.35 -7.49 -11.59
C HIS A 58 13.44 -6.99 -10.47
N PHE A 59 12.19 -6.61 -10.76
CA PHE A 59 11.24 -6.18 -9.72
C PHE A 59 10.81 -7.29 -8.75
N GLN A 60 11.07 -8.56 -9.08
CA GLN A 60 10.68 -9.71 -8.25
C GLN A 60 11.70 -10.01 -7.14
N PHE A 61 12.90 -9.43 -7.23
CA PHE A 61 14.00 -9.70 -6.33
C PHE A 61 14.78 -8.44 -5.98
N PHE A 62 15.00 -8.21 -4.70
CA PHE A 62 15.88 -7.17 -4.20
C PHE A 62 16.61 -7.71 -2.98
N SER A 63 17.92 -7.51 -2.87
CA SER A 63 18.68 -7.88 -1.69
C SER A 63 19.46 -6.68 -1.18
N HIS A 64 19.29 -6.36 0.10
CA HIS A 64 19.99 -5.27 0.76
C HIS A 64 21.00 -5.81 1.78
N SER A 65 22.07 -6.44 1.29
CA SER A 65 23.10 -7.10 2.11
C SER A 65 23.87 -6.16 3.06
N LYS A 66 23.74 -4.84 2.88
CA LYS A 66 24.34 -3.82 3.75
C LYS A 66 23.43 -3.37 4.90
N CYS A 67 22.21 -3.87 4.98
CA CYS A 67 21.27 -3.56 6.06
C CYS A 67 21.80 -4.10 7.40
N GLU A 68 21.60 -3.33 8.47
CA GLU A 68 21.97 -3.68 9.84
C GLU A 68 21.24 -4.93 10.35
N TYR A 69 20.13 -5.29 9.71
CA TYR A 69 19.32 -6.47 10.03
C TYR A 69 19.59 -7.66 9.11
N PHE A 70 20.48 -7.55 8.11
CA PHE A 70 20.72 -8.63 7.15
C PHE A 70 21.68 -9.70 7.72
N PRO A 71 21.34 -11.00 7.59
CA PRO A 71 20.07 -11.53 7.12
C PRO A 71 19.00 -11.47 8.23
N CYS A 72 17.79 -11.02 7.90
CA CYS A 72 16.73 -10.84 8.91
C CYS A 72 16.21 -12.18 9.47
N HIS A 73 16.43 -13.27 8.73
CA HIS A 73 16.13 -14.65 9.11
C HIS A 73 17.36 -15.50 8.84
N LEU A 74 17.55 -16.57 9.62
CA LEU A 74 18.66 -17.50 9.41
C LEU A 74 18.61 -18.08 7.99
N THR A 75 19.74 -18.01 7.29
CA THR A 75 19.91 -18.54 5.93
C THR A 75 21.35 -18.99 5.75
N ASP A 76 21.56 -20.05 4.98
CA ASP A 76 22.84 -20.49 4.43
C ASP A 76 23.08 -20.00 3.00
N ASP A 77 22.09 -19.34 2.39
CA ASP A 77 22.10 -18.84 1.02
C ASP A 77 21.78 -17.33 0.96
N PRO A 78 22.74 -16.45 1.31
CA PRO A 78 22.54 -15.01 1.33
C PRO A 78 22.35 -14.40 -0.06
N GLU A 79 22.85 -15.04 -1.12
CA GLU A 79 22.74 -14.57 -2.51
C GLU A 79 21.31 -14.67 -3.05
N ASN A 80 20.52 -15.59 -2.50
CA ASN A 80 19.10 -15.74 -2.84
C ASN A 80 18.15 -15.15 -1.78
N PHE A 81 18.68 -14.42 -0.79
CA PHE A 81 17.88 -13.76 0.24
C PHE A 81 17.21 -12.48 -0.29
N ASN A 82 15.88 -12.47 -0.27
CA ASN A 82 15.03 -11.41 -0.81
C ASN A 82 14.55 -10.45 0.30
N CYS A 83 14.85 -9.17 0.16
CA CYS A 83 14.45 -8.09 1.05
C CYS A 83 13.17 -7.37 0.58
N LEU A 84 12.58 -7.75 -0.56
CA LEU A 84 11.39 -7.08 -1.10
C LEU A 84 10.20 -7.08 -0.14
N PHE A 85 10.04 -8.15 0.63
CA PHE A 85 8.96 -8.34 1.58
C PHE A 85 9.52 -8.50 3.01
N CYS A 86 10.42 -7.60 3.43
CA CYS A 86 10.98 -7.62 4.79
C CYS A 86 9.91 -7.61 5.90
N TYR A 87 8.73 -7.05 5.63
CA TYR A 87 7.53 -7.35 6.40
C TYR A 87 6.67 -8.36 5.63
N CYS A 88 6.12 -9.35 6.30
CA CYS A 88 5.28 -10.34 5.65
C CYS A 88 3.90 -9.73 5.30
N PRO A 89 3.56 -9.51 4.03
CA PRO A 89 2.25 -8.97 3.66
C PRO A 89 1.12 -9.98 3.92
N LEU A 90 1.44 -11.27 4.11
CA LEU A 90 0.48 -12.33 4.36
C LEU A 90 0.08 -12.46 5.84
N TYR A 91 0.65 -11.65 6.73
CA TYR A 91 0.38 -11.75 8.18
C TYR A 91 -1.12 -11.68 8.51
N ALA A 92 -1.86 -10.79 7.83
CA ALA A 92 -3.29 -10.58 8.03
C ALA A 92 -4.16 -11.79 7.62
N LEU A 93 -3.64 -12.72 6.82
CA LEU A 93 -4.36 -13.94 6.43
C LEU A 93 -4.44 -14.96 7.57
N GLY A 94 -3.78 -14.71 8.71
CA GLY A 94 -3.79 -15.65 9.84
C GLY A 94 -3.21 -16.99 9.43
N ASP A 95 -3.90 -18.08 9.77
CA ASP A 95 -3.49 -19.45 9.45
C ASP A 95 -3.53 -19.79 7.95
N LYS A 96 -4.26 -19.01 7.15
CA LYS A 96 -4.37 -19.20 5.69
C LYS A 96 -3.17 -18.69 4.91
N CYS A 97 -2.17 -18.10 5.57
CA CYS A 97 -0.99 -17.55 4.91
C CYS A 97 -0.06 -18.62 4.31
N GLY A 98 -0.21 -19.90 4.70
CA GLY A 98 0.59 -21.03 4.21
C GLY A 98 2.07 -20.98 4.58
N GLY A 99 2.43 -20.22 5.62
CA GLY A 99 3.80 -20.06 6.10
C GLY A 99 4.13 -20.88 7.34
N ASN A 100 5.41 -20.94 7.68
CA ASN A 100 5.90 -21.60 8.89
C ASN A 100 5.83 -20.64 10.09
N PHE A 101 4.67 -20.54 10.73
CA PHE A 101 4.43 -19.67 11.88
C PHE A 101 3.99 -20.48 13.10
N SER A 102 4.11 -19.87 14.28
CA SER A 102 3.55 -20.35 15.53
C SER A 102 2.64 -19.29 16.16
N TYR A 103 1.89 -19.68 17.18
CA TYR A 103 1.16 -18.73 18.03
C TYR A 103 1.78 -18.72 19.42
N THR A 104 2.00 -17.52 19.97
CA THR A 104 2.41 -17.38 21.36
C THR A 104 1.27 -17.81 22.29
N ALA A 105 1.57 -18.01 23.59
CA ALA A 105 0.55 -18.31 24.59
C ALA A 105 -0.56 -17.23 24.67
N GLY A 106 -0.26 -15.98 24.28
CA GLY A 106 -1.23 -14.89 24.19
C GLY A 106 -2.00 -14.81 22.88
N GLY A 107 -1.86 -15.79 21.98
CA GLY A 107 -2.56 -15.83 20.69
C GLY A 107 -2.00 -14.89 19.62
N LEU A 108 -0.84 -14.28 19.85
CA LEU A 108 -0.16 -13.48 18.83
C LEU A 108 0.54 -14.39 17.82
N LYS A 109 0.33 -14.14 16.52
CA LYS A 109 1.02 -14.86 15.46
C LYS A 109 2.49 -14.46 15.44
N ASP A 110 3.37 -15.44 15.58
CA ASP A 110 4.83 -15.32 15.51
C ASP A 110 5.34 -15.96 14.22
N CYS A 111 5.95 -15.12 13.38
CA CYS A 111 6.50 -15.52 12.08
C CYS A 111 8.04 -15.60 12.08
N SER A 112 8.71 -15.53 13.24
CA SER A 112 10.18 -15.54 13.32
C SER A 112 10.82 -16.81 12.74
N GLY A 113 10.07 -17.91 12.63
CA GLY A 113 10.49 -19.14 11.94
C GLY A 113 10.11 -19.23 10.46
N CYS A 114 9.52 -18.18 9.88
CA CYS A 114 9.01 -18.17 8.51
C CYS A 114 9.97 -17.45 7.55
N SER A 115 10.56 -18.17 6.60
CA SER A 115 11.43 -17.60 5.57
C SER A 115 10.72 -17.36 4.23
N ILE A 116 9.40 -17.55 4.10
CA ILE A 116 8.71 -17.38 2.81
C ILE A 116 9.03 -16.03 2.15
N PRO A 117 8.93 -14.87 2.82
CA PRO A 117 9.28 -13.57 2.20
C PRO A 117 10.76 -13.46 1.80
N HIS A 118 11.59 -14.29 2.42
CA HIS A 118 13.00 -14.60 2.26
C HIS A 118 13.49 -15.08 0.89
N HIS A 119 12.67 -15.80 0.16
CA HIS A 119 13.16 -16.54 -1.00
C HIS A 119 13.04 -15.76 -2.31
N ARG A 120 13.95 -16.04 -3.25
CA ARG A 120 13.98 -15.40 -4.57
C ARG A 120 12.70 -15.65 -5.36
N GLU A 121 12.14 -16.84 -5.24
CA GLU A 121 10.97 -17.33 -5.96
C GLU A 121 9.63 -16.88 -5.33
N SER A 122 9.65 -16.29 -4.14
CA SER A 122 8.43 -16.02 -3.37
C SER A 122 7.55 -14.91 -3.92
N TYR A 123 8.04 -14.11 -4.87
CA TYR A 123 7.27 -13.00 -5.44
C TYR A 123 5.90 -13.46 -5.98
N GLY A 124 5.88 -14.52 -6.78
CA GLY A 124 4.65 -15.04 -7.37
C GLY A 124 3.68 -15.56 -6.30
N TYR A 125 4.19 -16.30 -5.31
CA TYR A 125 3.39 -16.80 -4.21
C TYR A 125 2.72 -15.68 -3.41
N ILE A 126 3.52 -14.68 -3.00
CA ILE A 126 3.05 -13.58 -2.17
C ILE A 126 2.04 -12.70 -2.91
N THR A 127 2.33 -12.34 -4.15
CA THR A 127 1.44 -11.49 -4.95
C THR A 127 0.16 -12.21 -5.37
N GLY A 128 0.22 -13.54 -5.61
CA GLY A 128 -0.95 -14.36 -5.89
C GLY A 128 -1.96 -14.42 -4.73
N LYS A 129 -1.50 -14.25 -3.49
CA LYS A 129 -2.35 -14.19 -2.29
C LYS A 129 -3.04 -12.84 -2.06
N TYR A 130 -2.71 -11.82 -2.86
CA TYR A 130 -3.25 -10.47 -2.67
C TYR A 130 -4.77 -10.39 -2.81
N ASP A 131 -5.39 -11.23 -3.65
CA ASP A 131 -6.85 -11.30 -3.78
C ASP A 131 -7.53 -11.76 -2.48
N GLU A 132 -6.90 -12.65 -1.72
CA GLU A 132 -7.41 -13.08 -0.41
C GLU A 132 -7.33 -11.92 0.60
N ILE A 133 -6.24 -11.16 0.59
CA ILE A 133 -6.06 -9.99 1.45
C ILE A 133 -7.09 -8.91 1.12
N LYS A 134 -7.32 -8.63 -0.17
CA LYS A 134 -8.31 -7.64 -0.61
C LYS A 134 -9.71 -7.95 -0.07
N LYS A 135 -10.10 -9.22 -0.01
CA LYS A 135 -11.41 -9.63 0.54
C LYS A 135 -11.57 -9.28 2.02
N LEU A 136 -10.48 -9.27 2.81
CA LEU A 136 -10.53 -8.92 4.24
C LEU A 136 -10.84 -7.45 4.49
N VAL A 137 -10.52 -6.57 3.53
CA VAL A 137 -10.66 -5.11 3.67
C VAL A 137 -11.79 -4.54 2.84
N GLN A 138 -12.51 -5.39 2.09
CA GLN A 138 -13.70 -4.98 1.37
C GLN A 138 -14.76 -4.51 2.38
N LYS A 139 -15.37 -3.36 2.08
CA LYS A 139 -16.53 -2.92 2.83
C LYS A 139 -17.66 -3.91 2.60
N THR A 140 -18.26 -4.38 3.68
CA THR A 140 -19.57 -5.01 3.65
C THR A 140 -20.61 -3.90 3.77
N ASP A 141 -21.51 -3.82 2.81
CA ASP A 141 -22.66 -2.91 2.85
C ASP A 141 -23.70 -3.35 3.90
#